data_AF-A0A6M2AWS9-F1
#
_entry.id   AF-A0A6M2AWS9-F1
#
_cell.length_a   1.000
_cell.length_b   1.000
_cell.length_c   1.000
_cell.angle_alpha   90.00
_cell.angle_beta   90.00
_cell.angle_gamma   90.00
#
_symmetry.space_group_name_H-M   'P 1'
#
loop_
_entity.id
_entity.type
_entity.pdbx_description
1 polymer ?
#
loop_
_entity_poly.entity_id
_entity_poly.type
_entity_poly.pdbx_seq_one_letter_code
_entity_poly.pdbx_strand_id
1 'polypeptide(L)'
;MVILKKVRSATLVETMVASVIIVIVFVIASLSLNNIFRGTINSDDSALRNRINELTYYVDNEKIKVPFYEDTVLWDIAVEKRDDGTVMEVLNKKNGKEILIKLAE
;
A
#
# COMPACT_ATOMS: atom_id res chain seq x y z
N MET A 1 37.31 -56.16 -0.27
CA MET A 1 36.99 -55.56 -1.58
C MET A 1 36.39 -54.19 -1.33
N VAL A 2 37.19 -53.13 -1.49
CA VAL A 2 36.75 -51.75 -1.21
C VAL A 2 36.40 -51.11 -2.55
N ILE A 3 35.11 -50.91 -2.80
CA ILE A 3 34.63 -50.30 -4.04
C ILE A 3 34.80 -48.78 -3.89
N LEU A 4 35.92 -48.25 -4.39
CA LEU A 4 36.06 -46.82 -4.67
C LEU A 4 35.20 -46.49 -5.91
N LYS A 5 33.90 -46.26 -5.69
CA LYS A 5 32.97 -45.87 -6.74
C LYS A 5 33.31 -44.44 -7.16
N LYS A 6 34.01 -44.30 -8.30
CA LYS A 6 34.39 -43.00 -8.88
C LYS A 6 33.11 -42.26 -9.29
N VAL A 7 32.60 -41.39 -8.41
CA VAL A 7 31.52 -40.47 -8.76
C VAL A 7 32.04 -39.61 -9.91
N ARG A 8 31.35 -39.59 -11.06
CA ARG A 8 31.74 -38.70 -12.16
C ARG A 8 31.65 -37.27 -11.63
N SER A 9 32.78 -36.56 -11.52
CA SER A 9 32.84 -35.15 -11.07
C SER A 9 31.84 -34.25 -11.82
N ALA A 10 31.48 -34.61 -13.04
CA ALA A 10 30.45 -33.95 -13.82
C ALA A 10 29.11 -33.79 -13.07
N THR A 11 28.66 -34.82 -12.34
CA THR A 11 27.37 -34.79 -11.62
C THR A 11 27.41 -33.93 -10.36
N LEU A 12 28.58 -33.81 -9.71
CA LEU A 12 28.75 -32.94 -8.54
C LEU A 12 28.69 -31.45 -8.94
N VAL A 13 29.35 -31.11 -10.06
CA VAL A 13 29.33 -29.73 -10.57
C VAL A 13 27.93 -29.36 -11.04
N GLU A 14 27.24 -30.26 -11.74
CA GLU A 14 25.86 -30.06 -12.19
C GLU A 14 24.88 -29.79 -11.03
N THR A 15 24.95 -30.60 -9.98
CA THR A 15 24.09 -30.42 -8.78
C THR A 15 24.41 -29.12 -8.03
N MET A 16 25.68 -28.72 -7.99
CA MET A 16 26.09 -27.44 -7.40
C MET A 16 25.61 -26.23 -8.23
N VAL A 17 25.71 -26.31 -9.56
CA VAL A 17 25.21 -25.23 -10.44
C VAL A 17 23.70 -25.12 -10.32
N ALA A 18 22.98 -26.24 -10.33
CA ALA A 18 21.54 -26.27 -10.17
C ALA A 18 21.10 -25.65 -8.82
N SER A 19 21.79 -25.97 -7.72
CA SER A 19 21.46 -25.39 -6.41
C SER A 19 21.72 -23.89 -6.36
N VAL A 20 22.80 -23.39 -6.95
CA VAL A 20 23.09 -21.96 -7.07
C VAL A 20 22.00 -21.24 -7.87
N ILE A 21 21.55 -21.81 -8.99
CA ILE A 21 20.46 -21.25 -9.79
C ILE A 21 19.18 -21.16 -8.97
N ILE A 22 18.82 -22.21 -8.22
CA ILE A 22 17.64 -22.22 -7.36
C ILE A 22 17.72 -21.10 -6.31
N VAL A 23 18.87 -20.93 -5.65
CA VAL A 23 19.09 -19.86 -4.66
C VAL A 23 18.91 -18.48 -5.30
N ILE A 24 19.48 -18.25 -6.48
CA ILE A 24 19.34 -16.96 -7.19
C ILE A 24 17.87 -16.67 -7.48
N VAL A 25 17.11 -17.65 -7.96
CA VAL A 25 15.68 -17.49 -8.23
C VAL A 25 14.91 -17.12 -6.96
N PHE A 26 15.19 -17.77 -5.84
CA PHE A 26 14.55 -17.45 -4.56
C PHE A 26 14.89 -16.03 -4.07
N VAL A 27 16.13 -15.59 -4.26
CA VAL A 27 16.53 -14.22 -3.91
C VAL A 27 15.77 -13.20 -4.75
N ILE A 28 15.70 -13.39 -6.08
CA ILE A 28 14.96 -12.49 -6.97
C ILE A 28 13.47 -12.48 -6.62
N ALA A 29 12.87 -13.64 -6.37
CA ALA A 29 11.47 -13.75 -5.96
C ALA A 29 11.21 -13.03 -4.63
N SER A 30 12.10 -13.19 -3.65
CA SER A 30 11.98 -12.56 -2.33
C SER A 30 12.08 -11.03 -2.43
N LEU A 31 13.02 -10.52 -3.23
CA LEU A 31 13.17 -9.09 -3.49
C LEU A 31 11.95 -8.52 -4.22
N SER A 32 11.44 -9.25 -5.22
CA SER A 32 10.23 -8.87 -5.95
C SER A 32 9.01 -8.80 -5.02
N LEU A 33 8.82 -9.82 -4.17
CA LEU A 33 7.72 -9.84 -3.21
C LEU A 33 7.83 -8.71 -2.19
N ASN A 34 9.03 -8.44 -1.67
CA ASN A 34 9.26 -7.31 -0.76
C ASN A 34 8.91 -5.96 -1.41
N ASN A 35 9.23 -5.78 -2.69
CA ASN A 35 8.89 -4.56 -3.41
C ASN A 35 7.38 -4.42 -3.63
N ILE A 36 6.70 -5.50 -4.03
CA ILE A 36 5.25 -5.52 -4.18
C ILE A 36 4.57 -5.22 -2.84
N PHE A 37 4.99 -5.90 -1.77
CA PHE A 37 4.41 -5.73 -0.45
C PHE A 37 4.58 -4.31 0.10
N ARG A 38 5.77 -3.71 -0.09
CA ARG A 38 6.02 -2.30 0.23
C ARG A 38 5.15 -1.36 -0.60
N GLY A 39 4.98 -1.64 -1.89
CA GLY A 39 4.08 -0.90 -2.76
C GLY A 39 2.65 -0.91 -2.24
N THR A 40 2.11 -2.10 -1.94
CA THR A 40 0.74 -2.28 -1.43
C THR A 40 0.52 -1.58 -0.10
N ILE A 41 1.39 -1.79 0.91
CA ILE A 41 1.25 -1.16 2.24
C ILE A 41 1.32 0.37 2.15
N ASN A 42 2.23 0.91 1.35
CA ASN A 42 2.36 2.36 1.21
C ASN A 42 1.20 2.97 0.40
N SER A 43 0.50 2.17 -0.40
CA SER A 43 -0.68 2.58 -1.17
C SER A 43 -2.01 2.30 -0.49
N ASP A 44 -2.00 1.73 0.73
CA ASP A 44 -3.21 1.31 1.43
C ASP A 44 -3.95 2.52 2.04
N ASP A 45 -4.36 3.45 1.17
CA ASP A 45 -5.29 4.54 1.44
C ASP A 45 -6.72 4.01 1.68
N SER A 46 -6.90 2.69 1.76
CA SER A 46 -8.18 2.02 1.99
C SER A 46 -8.88 2.55 3.25
N ALA A 47 -8.14 2.77 4.34
CA ALA A 47 -8.67 3.37 5.56
C ALA A 47 -9.14 4.82 5.35
N LEU A 48 -8.36 5.61 4.60
CA LEU A 48 -8.69 6.99 4.27
C LEU A 48 -9.93 7.06 3.36
N ARG A 49 -9.98 6.23 2.31
CA ARG A 49 -11.12 6.11 1.39
C ARG A 49 -12.40 5.74 2.13
N ASN A 50 -12.33 4.78 3.06
CA ASN A 50 -13.48 4.42 3.88
C ASN A 50 -13.95 5.60 4.74
N ARG A 51 -13.02 6.33 5.37
CA ARG A 51 -13.37 7.49 6.19
C ARG A 51 -13.98 8.64 5.38
N ILE A 52 -13.43 8.92 4.20
CA ILE A 52 -13.98 9.90 3.26
C ILE A 52 -15.41 9.51 2.87
N ASN A 53 -15.63 8.25 2.47
CA ASN A 53 -16.97 7.76 2.09
C ASN A 53 -17.98 7.89 3.24
N GLU A 54 -17.56 7.58 4.47
CA GLU A 54 -18.40 7.73 5.66
C GLU A 54 -18.76 9.21 5.91
N LEU A 55 -17.78 10.11 5.84
CA LEU A 55 -17.99 11.54 5.99
C LEU A 55 -18.88 12.11 4.88
N THR A 56 -18.70 11.69 3.63
CA THR A 56 -19.60 12.05 2.51
C THR A 56 -21.03 11.65 2.83
N TYR A 57 -21.25 10.39 3.24
CA TYR A 57 -22.58 9.93 3.63
C TYR A 57 -23.18 10.75 4.79
N TYR A 58 -22.37 11.13 5.78
CA TYR A 58 -22.85 11.95 6.89
C TYR A 58 -23.19 13.39 6.51
N VAL A 59 -22.45 13.98 5.58
CA VAL A 59 -22.79 15.30 5.02
C VAL A 59 -24.11 15.20 4.26
N ASP A 60 -24.24 14.23 3.35
CA ASP A 60 -25.42 14.07 2.49
C ASP A 60 -26.70 13.79 3.29
N ASN A 61 -26.57 13.13 4.44
CA ASN A 61 -27.70 12.80 5.32
C ASN A 61 -27.85 13.78 6.49
N GLU A 62 -27.17 14.93 6.45
CA GLU A 62 -27.21 15.98 7.48
C GLU A 62 -26.90 15.47 8.90
N LYS A 63 -26.13 14.38 9.01
CA LYS A 63 -25.77 13.74 10.30
C LYS A 63 -24.62 14.45 11.00
N ILE A 64 -23.87 15.29 10.29
CA ILE A 64 -22.84 16.16 10.87
C ILE A 64 -23.12 17.62 10.53
N LYS A 65 -22.79 18.51 11.47
CA LYS A 65 -22.88 19.96 11.26
C LYS A 65 -21.60 20.44 10.58
N VAL A 66 -21.77 21.12 9.45
CA VAL A 66 -20.70 21.81 8.72
C VAL A 66 -20.59 23.26 9.25
N PRO A 67 -19.39 23.83 9.49
CA PRO A 67 -18.07 23.26 9.20
C PRO A 67 -17.67 22.16 10.19
N PHE A 68 -17.01 21.13 9.68
CA PHE A 68 -16.52 20.00 10.45
C PHE A 68 -15.01 19.83 10.23
N TYR A 69 -14.27 19.62 11.32
CA TYR A 69 -12.83 19.40 11.28
C TYR A 69 -12.47 18.14 12.04
N GLU A 70 -11.62 17.32 11.45
CA GLU A 70 -11.11 16.10 12.03
C GLU A 70 -9.59 16.04 11.86
N ASP A 71 -8.90 16.05 12.99
CA ASP A 71 -7.46 15.82 13.07
C ASP A 71 -7.23 14.35 13.43
N THR A 72 -6.54 13.64 12.55
CA THR A 72 -6.02 12.30 12.82
C THR A 72 -4.49 12.28 12.74
N VAL A 73 -3.90 11.20 13.26
CA VAL A 73 -2.45 10.98 13.26
C VAL A 73 -1.83 11.07 11.85
N LEU A 74 -2.60 10.76 10.81
CA LEU A 74 -2.11 10.67 9.43
C LEU A 74 -2.69 11.75 8.51
N TRP A 75 -3.86 12.30 8.85
CA TRP A 75 -4.65 13.15 7.96
C TRP A 75 -5.32 14.28 8.74
N ASP A 76 -5.36 15.47 8.16
CA ASP A 76 -6.30 16.52 8.56
C ASP A 76 -7.44 16.56 7.54
N ILE A 77 -8.67 16.54 8.01
CA ILE A 77 -9.88 16.58 7.17
C ILE A 77 -10.70 17.79 7.57
N ALA A 78 -10.99 18.67 6.61
CA ALA A 78 -11.86 19.82 6.76
C ALA A 78 -13.05 19.69 5.82
N VAL A 79 -14.26 19.88 6.33
CA VAL A 79 -15.49 19.95 5.54
C VAL A 79 -16.06 21.34 5.71
N GLU A 80 -16.19 22.05 4.60
CA GLU A 80 -16.65 23.44 4.56
C GLU A 80 -17.73 23.62 3.50
N LYS A 81 -18.68 24.51 3.78
CA LYS A 81 -19.70 24.90 2.80
C LYS A 81 -19.21 26.17 2.09
N ARG A 82 -18.98 26.08 0.78
CA ARG A 82 -18.67 27.24 -0.07
C ARG A 82 -19.90 27.64 -0.88
N ASP A 83 -19.80 28.79 -1.54
CA ASP A 83 -20.87 29.32 -2.40
C ASP A 83 -21.26 28.38 -3.56
N ASP A 84 -20.41 27.41 -3.91
CA ASP A 84 -20.55 26.43 -5.01
C ASP A 84 -20.84 24.99 -4.50
N GLY A 85 -21.25 24.84 -3.23
CA GLY A 85 -21.57 23.54 -2.61
C GLY A 85 -20.67 23.15 -1.43
N THR A 86 -20.83 21.92 -0.91
CA THR A 86 -20.00 21.41 0.20
C THR A 86 -18.69 20.83 -0.33
N VAL A 87 -17.57 21.28 0.22
CA VAL A 87 -16.23 20.84 -0.17
C VAL A 87 -15.56 20.17 1.01
N MET A 88 -14.88 19.05 0.76
CA MET A 88 -14.04 18.35 1.71
C MET A 88 -12.59 18.45 1.28
N GLU A 89 -11.75 18.98 2.16
CA GLU A 89 -10.31 19.07 1.99
C GLU A 89 -9.64 18.03 2.88
N VAL A 90 -8.75 17.23 2.30
CA VAL A 90 -8.02 16.17 2.99
C VAL A 90 -6.53 16.42 2.78
N LEU A 91 -5.81 16.69 3.87
CA LEU A 91 -4.36 16.89 3.90
C LEU A 91 -3.69 15.67 4.51
N ASN A 92 -2.77 15.04 3.77
CA ASN A 92 -1.93 13.96 4.30
C ASN A 92 -0.68 14.52 4.99
N LYS A 93 -0.55 14.26 6.30
CA LYS A 93 0.55 14.77 7.15
C LYS A 93 1.91 14.20 6.80
N LYS A 94 1.97 13.02 6.19
CA LYS A 94 3.23 12.31 5.90
C LYS A 94 3.91 12.82 4.62
N ASN A 95 3.14 13.21 3.61
CA ASN A 95 3.66 13.58 2.30
C ASN A 95 3.24 14.98 1.84
N GLY A 96 2.44 15.70 2.65
CA GLY A 96 1.92 17.03 2.31
C GLY A 96 0.96 17.02 1.12
N LYS A 97 0.43 15.86 0.72
CA LYS A 97 -0.49 15.75 -0.39
C LYS A 97 -1.87 16.22 0.05
N GLU A 98 -2.37 17.25 -0.62
CA GLU A 98 -3.73 17.76 -0.46
C GLU A 98 -4.65 17.15 -1.52
N ILE A 99 -5.85 16.73 -1.10
CA ILE A 99 -6.91 16.24 -1.98
C ILE A 99 -8.15 17.06 -1.68
N LEU A 100 -8.63 17.77 -2.71
CA LEU A 100 -9.88 18.51 -2.66
C LEU A 100 -10.97 17.66 -3.31
N ILE A 101 -12.03 17.39 -2.57
CA ILE A 101 -13.20 16.63 -3.01
C ILE A 101 -14.40 17.57 -2.95
N LYS A 102 -14.99 17.86 -4.11
CA LYS A 102 -16.31 18.50 -4.16
C LYS A 102 -17.37 17.43 -3.89
N LEU A 103 -18.20 17.64 -2.87
CA LEU A 103 -19.38 16.81 -2.66
C LEU A 103 -20.48 17.38 -3.55
N ALA A 104 -21.11 16.52 -4.36
CA ALA A 104 -22.20 16.94 -5.22
C ALA A 104 -23.42 17.34 -4.36
N GLU A 105 -24.14 18.36 -4.81
CA GLU A 105 -25.42 18.80 -4.23
C GLU A 105 -26.49 17.70 -4.26
#